data_AF-A0A2G4I9N1-F1
#
_entry.id   AF-A0A2G4I9N1-F1
#
_cell.length_a   1.000
_cell.length_b   1.000
_cell.length_c   1.000
_cell.angle_alpha   90.00
_cell.angle_beta   90.00
_cell.angle_gamma   90.00
#
_symmetry.space_group_name_H-M   'P 1'
#
loop_
_entity.id
_entity.type
_entity.pdbx_description
1 polymer ?
#
loop_
_entity_poly.entity_id
_entity_poly.type
_entity_poly.pdbx_seq_one_letter_code
_entity_poly.pdbx_strand_id
1 'polypeptide(L)'
;MKLPVVLLGRLRFLALIAAGSLGLLPACAAEKAADPARFEKAIAAYEAEDKTNAPPKDATLFYGASNIRLWKSLPQRFGKQKVINRGFGGSQLSDCVHFADRVVIPYAPKTIYLNAGGNDLHTGKSPEQVLADFKAFVTKVRAALPMTKINYLCIPTSPARWSEVEQAKQANQLIADYAKADGQLGFINYFPQLLGDDGQPRAELFVADKLHFSEAAYDIVTSCIKWQGAMDGFAKQNAMNAPVKGGIVFVGSSSIVRWKSLAQDFPEHKVVNRGFGGSDMFDSVNYFDRVVLPHQPRLIVLYPGGNGINAGKTPERVEAEFKSFAALVKQKLPGTRVACISIAGNPARWKQVDQVREANRRIEAVCKADPQFAFINVFPHMMGPDGTPKPDIFVEDNLHMNEKGYAIWKEVVGPFLK
;
A
#
# COMPACT_ATOMS: atom_id res chain seq x y z
N MET A 1 74.95 -33.85 6.85
CA MET A 1 76.32 -33.74 6.30
C MET A 1 76.21 -33.77 4.77
N LYS A 2 76.67 -32.69 4.11
CA LYS A 2 77.02 -32.53 2.68
C LYS A 2 75.93 -32.70 1.60
N LEU A 3 75.65 -31.59 0.89
CA LEU A 3 75.25 -31.56 -0.54
C LEU A 3 76.40 -32.08 -1.44
N PRO A 4 76.12 -32.60 -2.66
CA PRO A 4 76.27 -31.80 -3.90
C PRO A 4 75.26 -32.14 -5.04
N VAL A 5 74.75 -31.16 -5.81
CA VAL A 5 75.17 -30.64 -7.14
C VAL A 5 74.85 -31.53 -8.39
N VAL A 6 73.83 -31.07 -9.13
CA VAL A 6 73.65 -30.91 -10.61
C VAL A 6 73.90 -32.06 -11.60
N LEU A 7 72.87 -32.37 -12.41
CA LEU A 7 73.02 -32.54 -13.87
C LEU A 7 71.78 -32.05 -14.64
N LEU A 8 72.01 -31.12 -15.58
CA LEU A 8 71.04 -30.59 -16.54
C LEU A 8 70.64 -31.64 -17.58
N GLY A 9 69.34 -31.88 -17.75
CA GLY A 9 68.75 -32.63 -18.86
C GLY A 9 67.79 -31.73 -19.66
N ARG A 10 68.10 -31.52 -20.94
CA ARG A 10 67.35 -30.66 -21.88
C ARG A 10 65.95 -31.24 -22.15
N LEU A 11 64.89 -30.46 -21.89
CA LEU A 11 63.59 -30.62 -22.56
C LEU A 11 63.29 -29.36 -23.39
N ARG A 12 63.14 -29.56 -24.70
CA ARG A 12 62.66 -28.54 -25.64
C ARG A 12 61.17 -28.31 -25.37
N PHE A 13 60.79 -27.13 -24.89
CA PHE A 13 59.42 -26.66 -24.94
C PHE A 13 59.20 -25.90 -26.26
N LEU A 14 58.27 -26.40 -27.09
CA LEU A 14 57.68 -25.62 -28.17
C LEU A 14 56.94 -24.44 -27.55
N ALA A 15 57.32 -23.22 -27.92
CA ALA A 15 56.50 -22.03 -27.70
C ALA A 15 55.35 -22.05 -28.71
N LEU A 16 54.14 -22.42 -28.28
CA LEU A 16 52.92 -22.07 -29.00
C LEU A 16 52.55 -20.63 -28.61
N ILE A 17 52.66 -19.71 -29.57
CA ILE A 17 52.05 -18.39 -29.48
C ILE A 17 50.54 -18.60 -29.60
N ALA A 18 49.83 -18.58 -28.48
CA ALA A 18 48.38 -18.45 -28.48
C ALA A 18 48.03 -16.99 -28.77
N ALA A 19 47.63 -16.70 -30.01
CA ALA A 19 47.01 -15.44 -30.37
C ALA A 19 45.70 -15.30 -29.58
N GLY A 20 45.70 -14.42 -28.57
CA GLY A 20 44.51 -14.07 -27.82
C GLY A 20 43.54 -13.31 -28.70
N SER A 21 42.52 -13.98 -29.21
CA SER A 21 41.30 -13.34 -29.68
C SER A 21 40.54 -12.82 -28.46
N LEU A 22 40.69 -11.53 -28.15
CA LEU A 22 39.71 -10.81 -27.32
C LEU A 22 38.35 -10.94 -28.02
N GLY A 23 37.54 -11.88 -27.56
CA GLY A 23 36.13 -11.92 -27.93
C GLY A 23 35.48 -10.66 -27.40
N LEU A 24 35.12 -9.73 -28.28
CA LEU A 24 34.16 -8.68 -27.97
C LEU A 24 32.88 -9.37 -27.51
N LEU A 25 32.55 -9.24 -26.22
CA LEU A 25 31.19 -9.45 -25.75
C LEU A 25 30.29 -8.54 -26.62
N PRO A 26 29.18 -9.04 -27.19
CA PRO A 26 28.27 -8.18 -27.91
C PRO A 26 27.77 -7.13 -26.93
N ALA A 27 28.08 -5.87 -27.20
CA ALA A 27 27.44 -4.76 -26.51
C ALA A 27 25.93 -5.00 -26.63
N CYS A 28 25.22 -5.08 -25.50
CA CYS A 28 23.76 -5.04 -25.49
C CYS A 28 23.35 -3.81 -26.32
N ALA A 29 22.88 -4.03 -27.54
CA ALA A 29 22.33 -2.96 -28.34
C ALA A 29 21.18 -2.40 -27.52
N ALA A 30 21.31 -1.15 -27.08
CA ALA A 30 20.22 -0.44 -26.41
C ALA A 30 19.07 -0.39 -27.42
N GLU A 31 18.05 -1.19 -27.19
CA GLU A 31 16.85 -1.20 -28.01
C GLU A 31 16.30 0.23 -28.07
N LYS A 32 16.15 0.75 -29.30
CA LYS A 32 15.80 2.14 -29.52
C LYS A 32 14.41 2.38 -28.92
N ALA A 33 14.33 3.30 -27.94
CA ALA A 33 13.07 3.66 -27.33
C ALA A 33 12.02 3.98 -28.41
N ALA A 34 10.80 3.47 -28.23
CA ALA A 34 9.71 3.70 -29.17
C ALA A 34 9.48 5.21 -29.34
N ASP A 35 9.15 5.62 -30.57
CA ASP A 35 8.95 7.04 -30.88
C ASP A 35 7.86 7.64 -29.97
N PRO A 36 8.17 8.66 -29.14
CA PRO A 36 7.19 9.28 -28.26
C PRO A 36 6.06 9.97 -29.02
N ALA A 37 6.24 10.28 -30.32
CA ALA A 37 5.22 10.93 -31.15
C ALA A 37 3.86 10.21 -31.14
N ARG A 38 3.84 8.89 -30.86
CA ARG A 38 2.62 8.10 -30.69
C ARG A 38 1.67 8.60 -29.60
N PHE A 39 2.16 9.43 -28.67
CA PHE A 39 1.36 10.02 -27.59
C PHE A 39 1.06 11.52 -27.75
N GLU A 40 1.53 12.15 -28.83
CA GLU A 40 1.33 13.59 -29.06
C GLU A 40 -0.14 14.01 -28.95
N LYS A 41 -1.04 13.23 -29.56
CA LYS A 41 -2.49 13.49 -29.49
C LYS A 41 -3.01 13.49 -28.04
N ALA A 42 -2.54 12.58 -27.20
CA ALA A 42 -2.96 12.48 -25.81
C ALA A 42 -2.43 13.65 -24.98
N ILE A 43 -1.17 14.02 -25.18
CA ILE A 43 -0.53 15.13 -24.46
C ILE A 43 -1.11 16.48 -24.87
N ALA A 44 -1.31 16.71 -26.17
CA ALA A 44 -1.96 17.92 -26.68
C ALA A 44 -3.40 18.06 -26.16
N ALA A 45 -4.12 16.95 -25.95
CA ALA A 45 -5.46 16.98 -25.34
C ALA A 45 -5.41 17.47 -23.89
N TYR A 46 -4.42 17.05 -23.10
CA TYR A 46 -4.22 17.58 -21.74
C TYR A 46 -3.88 19.07 -21.75
N GLU A 47 -2.99 19.51 -22.63
CA GLU A 47 -2.67 20.95 -22.74
C GLU A 47 -3.88 21.79 -23.16
N ALA A 48 -4.75 21.25 -24.02
CA ALA A 48 -6.00 21.91 -24.38
C ALA A 48 -6.98 21.97 -23.21
N GLU A 49 -7.08 20.89 -22.41
CA GLU A 49 -7.84 20.87 -21.16
C GLU A 49 -7.29 21.90 -20.18
N ASP A 50 -5.98 21.96 -19.98
CA ASP A 50 -5.31 22.87 -19.05
C ASP A 50 -5.53 24.35 -19.38
N LYS A 51 -5.68 24.69 -20.67
CA LYS A 51 -6.02 26.05 -21.10
C LYS A 51 -7.41 26.49 -20.63
N THR A 52 -8.33 25.54 -20.46
CA THR A 52 -9.68 25.82 -19.97
C THR A 52 -9.79 25.63 -18.46
N ASN A 53 -9.05 24.66 -17.91
CA ASN A 53 -9.01 24.31 -16.50
C ASN A 53 -7.57 24.22 -16.02
N ALA A 54 -7.01 25.38 -15.61
CA ALA A 54 -5.63 25.45 -15.18
C ALA A 54 -5.33 24.42 -14.06
N PRO A 55 -4.22 23.65 -14.17
CA PRO A 55 -3.81 22.69 -13.15
C PRO A 55 -3.77 23.34 -11.75
N PRO A 56 -4.44 22.76 -10.75
CA PRO A 56 -4.41 23.32 -9.41
C PRO A 56 -3.00 23.36 -8.83
N LYS A 57 -2.63 24.47 -8.19
CA LYS A 57 -1.42 24.54 -7.37
C LYS A 57 -1.47 23.54 -6.22
N ASP A 58 -0.29 23.03 -5.84
CA ASP A 58 -0.07 22.05 -4.77
C ASP A 58 -0.84 20.74 -4.97
N ALA A 59 -1.18 20.40 -6.22
CA ALA A 59 -1.88 19.18 -6.54
C ALA A 59 -1.03 17.92 -6.38
N THR A 60 -1.73 16.79 -6.27
CA THR A 60 -1.15 15.45 -6.41
C THR A 60 -1.35 14.99 -7.84
N LEU A 61 -0.26 14.82 -8.57
CA LEU A 61 -0.27 14.36 -9.95
C LEU A 61 -0.11 12.83 -10.01
N PHE A 62 -1.05 12.16 -10.66
CA PHE A 62 -0.93 10.76 -11.04
C PHE A 62 -0.50 10.71 -12.51
N TYR A 63 0.64 10.08 -12.78
CA TYR A 63 1.32 10.14 -14.07
C TYR A 63 1.76 8.74 -14.54
N GLY A 64 1.77 8.51 -15.86
CA GLY A 64 2.32 7.29 -16.45
C GLY A 64 1.32 6.52 -17.32
N ALA A 65 1.22 5.20 -17.13
CA ALA A 65 0.61 4.28 -18.07
C ALA A 65 -0.91 4.08 -17.86
N SER A 66 -1.44 2.99 -18.44
CA SER A 66 -2.88 2.74 -18.56
C SER A 66 -3.62 2.58 -17.23
N ASN A 67 -3.01 1.99 -16.20
CA ASN A 67 -3.65 1.90 -14.88
C ASN A 67 -3.82 3.28 -14.22
N ILE A 68 -3.03 4.28 -14.59
CA ILE A 68 -3.32 5.67 -14.20
C ILE A 68 -4.42 6.23 -15.09
N ARG A 69 -4.27 6.12 -16.42
CA ARG A 69 -5.23 6.68 -17.38
C ARG A 69 -6.67 6.21 -17.13
N LEU A 70 -6.83 4.94 -16.77
CA LEU A 70 -8.13 4.29 -16.61
C LEU A 70 -8.71 4.43 -15.20
N TRP A 71 -8.03 5.13 -14.28
CA TRP A 71 -8.47 5.33 -12.91
C TRP A 71 -9.56 6.41 -12.80
N LYS A 72 -10.76 6.10 -13.31
CA LYS A 72 -11.90 7.04 -13.36
C LYS A 72 -12.37 7.47 -11.97
N SER A 73 -12.28 6.57 -10.99
CA SER A 73 -12.69 6.80 -9.60
C SER A 73 -11.66 7.56 -8.75
N LEU A 74 -10.55 8.02 -9.35
CA LEU A 74 -9.47 8.70 -8.64
C LEU A 74 -9.94 9.92 -7.82
N PRO A 75 -10.74 10.87 -8.37
CA PRO A 75 -11.20 12.03 -7.60
C PRO A 75 -12.02 11.63 -6.37
N GLN A 76 -12.89 10.64 -6.49
CA GLN A 76 -13.75 10.18 -5.40
C GLN A 76 -12.92 9.53 -4.28
N ARG A 77 -11.87 8.78 -4.63
CA ARG A 77 -11.02 8.04 -3.69
C ARG A 77 -10.13 8.94 -2.83
N PHE A 78 -9.72 10.07 -3.37
CA PHE A 78 -8.88 11.06 -2.67
C PHE A 78 -9.68 12.28 -2.16
N GLY A 79 -10.98 12.31 -2.40
CA GLY A 79 -11.94 13.22 -1.79
C GLY A 79 -11.61 14.69 -2.06
N LYS A 80 -11.37 15.46 -0.99
CA LYS A 80 -11.06 16.90 -1.09
C LYS A 80 -9.63 17.20 -1.58
N GLN A 81 -8.80 16.18 -1.80
CA GLN A 81 -7.45 16.40 -2.32
C GLN A 81 -7.54 16.82 -3.79
N LYS A 82 -6.74 17.81 -4.16
CA LYS A 82 -6.58 18.24 -5.55
C LYS A 82 -5.74 17.19 -6.27
N VAL A 83 -6.39 16.28 -6.98
CA VAL A 83 -5.73 15.23 -7.76
C VAL A 83 -5.83 15.53 -9.25
N ILE A 84 -4.77 15.22 -9.99
CA ILE A 84 -4.71 15.36 -11.45
C ILE A 84 -4.35 14.00 -12.02
N ASN A 85 -5.09 13.56 -13.05
CA ASN A 85 -4.78 12.34 -13.79
C ASN A 85 -4.18 12.70 -15.15
N ARG A 86 -2.92 12.32 -15.38
CA ARG A 86 -2.21 12.46 -16.66
C ARG A 86 -1.62 11.13 -17.11
N GLY A 87 -2.41 10.05 -16.98
CA GLY A 87 -2.02 8.76 -17.53
C GLY A 87 -2.27 8.67 -19.03
N PHE A 88 -1.31 8.17 -19.81
CA PHE A 88 -1.42 7.95 -21.24
C PHE A 88 -1.04 6.50 -21.55
N GLY A 89 -2.00 5.73 -22.08
CA GLY A 89 -1.95 4.27 -22.05
C GLY A 89 -0.88 3.68 -22.97
N GLY A 90 -0.20 2.62 -22.54
CA GLY A 90 0.89 2.00 -23.32
C GLY A 90 2.24 2.71 -23.18
N SER A 91 2.32 3.77 -22.37
CA SER A 91 3.56 4.50 -22.15
C SER A 91 4.62 3.67 -21.43
N GLN A 92 5.86 3.94 -21.81
CA GLN A 92 7.09 3.51 -21.16
C GLN A 92 7.62 4.63 -20.26
N LEU A 93 8.58 4.31 -19.39
CA LEU A 93 9.22 5.36 -18.57
C LEU A 93 9.94 6.41 -19.42
N SER A 94 10.56 6.01 -20.54
CA SER A 94 11.18 6.94 -21.49
C SER A 94 10.18 7.97 -22.06
N ASP A 95 8.93 7.58 -22.29
CA ASP A 95 7.88 8.53 -22.73
C ASP A 95 7.49 9.48 -21.59
N CYS A 96 7.45 8.97 -20.35
CA CYS A 96 7.21 9.79 -19.16
C CYS A 96 8.30 10.85 -18.97
N VAL A 97 9.57 10.52 -19.26
CA VAL A 97 10.69 11.47 -19.27
C VAL A 97 10.51 12.50 -20.38
N HIS A 98 10.16 12.05 -21.59
CA HIS A 98 10.00 12.92 -22.76
C HIS A 98 8.90 13.97 -22.51
N PHE A 99 7.72 13.57 -22.04
CA PHE A 99 6.57 14.47 -21.86
C PHE A 99 6.52 15.20 -20.51
N ALA A 100 7.48 14.98 -19.61
CA ALA A 100 7.53 15.67 -18.32
C ALA A 100 7.55 17.20 -18.48
N ASP A 101 8.20 17.74 -19.51
CA ASP A 101 8.26 19.20 -19.77
C ASP A 101 6.90 19.82 -20.08
N ARG A 102 5.93 19.01 -20.49
CA ARG A 102 4.61 19.49 -20.95
C ARG A 102 3.52 19.30 -19.90
N VAL A 103 3.56 18.20 -19.15
CA VAL A 103 2.45 17.81 -18.26
C VAL A 103 2.88 17.47 -16.83
N VAL A 104 4.15 17.69 -16.47
CA VAL A 104 4.65 17.55 -15.09
C VAL A 104 5.26 18.85 -14.61
N ILE A 105 6.28 19.35 -15.30
CA ILE A 105 7.04 20.55 -14.91
C ILE A 105 6.14 21.80 -14.86
N PRO A 106 5.30 22.09 -15.89
CA PRO A 106 4.45 23.28 -15.86
C PRO A 106 3.40 23.24 -14.74
N TYR A 107 3.08 22.05 -14.23
CA TYR A 107 2.06 21.89 -13.20
C TYR A 107 2.61 22.13 -11.80
N ALA A 108 3.93 22.02 -11.62
CA ALA A 108 4.62 22.12 -10.34
C ALA A 108 3.90 21.38 -9.19
N PRO A 109 3.58 20.07 -9.34
CA PRO A 109 2.78 19.35 -8.36
C PRO A 109 3.54 19.21 -7.04
N LYS A 110 2.80 19.18 -5.93
CA LYS A 110 3.36 18.89 -4.60
C LYS A 110 3.88 17.45 -4.51
N THR A 111 3.14 16.53 -5.13
CA THR A 111 3.42 15.11 -5.10
C THR A 111 3.15 14.49 -6.47
N ILE A 112 4.02 13.59 -6.92
CA ILE A 112 3.83 12.75 -8.10
C ILE A 112 3.68 11.29 -7.63
N TYR A 113 2.66 10.60 -8.14
CA TYR A 113 2.55 9.15 -8.16
C TYR A 113 2.74 8.66 -9.60
N LEU A 114 3.90 8.07 -9.87
CA LEU A 114 4.28 7.57 -11.19
C LEU A 114 4.02 6.06 -11.26
N ASN A 115 3.33 5.60 -12.31
CA ASN A 115 3.24 4.16 -12.64
C ASN A 115 3.57 3.95 -14.13
N ALA A 116 4.70 3.33 -14.41
CA ALA A 116 5.11 2.87 -15.73
C ALA A 116 6.05 1.66 -15.55
N GLY A 117 6.79 1.22 -16.57
CA GLY A 117 7.71 0.07 -16.46
C GLY A 117 7.13 -1.26 -16.89
N GLY A 118 5.82 -1.49 -16.71
CA GLY A 118 5.19 -2.73 -17.18
C GLY A 118 5.21 -2.88 -18.71
N ASN A 119 5.02 -1.78 -19.45
CA ASN A 119 5.10 -1.81 -20.91
C ASN A 119 6.55 -1.90 -21.40
N ASP A 120 7.48 -1.30 -20.68
CA ASP A 120 8.92 -1.39 -20.95
C ASP A 120 9.38 -2.86 -20.99
N LEU A 121 9.05 -3.61 -19.93
CA LEU A 121 9.35 -5.05 -19.85
C LEU A 121 8.69 -5.84 -20.97
N HIS A 122 7.40 -5.59 -21.22
CA HIS A 122 6.65 -6.26 -22.29
C HIS A 122 7.24 -6.01 -23.69
N THR A 123 7.86 -4.85 -23.92
CA THR A 123 8.54 -4.52 -25.17
C THR A 123 10.01 -4.96 -25.21
N GLY A 124 10.51 -5.67 -24.21
CA GLY A 124 11.85 -6.26 -24.22
C GLY A 124 12.90 -5.53 -23.38
N LYS A 125 12.59 -4.40 -22.72
CA LYS A 125 13.56 -3.75 -21.83
C LYS A 125 13.86 -4.62 -20.62
N SER A 126 15.13 -4.65 -20.23
CA SER A 126 15.58 -5.25 -18.97
C SER A 126 15.12 -4.45 -17.75
N PRO A 127 15.00 -5.08 -16.58
CA PRO A 127 14.80 -4.40 -15.30
C PRO A 127 15.77 -3.24 -15.04
N GLU A 128 17.02 -3.37 -15.46
CA GLU A 128 18.07 -2.36 -15.32
C GLU A 128 17.81 -1.14 -16.22
N GLN A 129 17.31 -1.35 -17.44
CA GLN A 129 16.88 -0.26 -18.33
C GLN A 129 15.65 0.46 -17.77
N VAL A 130 14.69 -0.27 -17.19
CA VAL A 130 13.54 0.34 -16.49
C VAL A 130 14.02 1.22 -15.33
N LEU A 131 14.96 0.74 -14.51
CA LEU A 131 15.56 1.56 -13.45
C LEU A 131 16.27 2.79 -14.02
N ALA A 132 17.02 2.65 -15.11
CA ALA A 132 17.74 3.76 -15.73
C ALA A 132 16.78 4.87 -16.20
N ASP A 133 15.66 4.50 -16.83
CA ASP A 133 14.64 5.47 -17.25
C ASP A 133 13.93 6.11 -16.04
N PHE A 134 13.69 5.37 -14.97
CA PHE A 134 13.17 5.97 -13.73
C PHE A 134 14.15 6.98 -13.12
N LYS A 135 15.45 6.68 -13.10
CA LYS A 135 16.48 7.63 -12.67
C LYS A 135 16.49 8.89 -13.53
N ALA A 136 16.38 8.74 -14.85
CA ALA A 136 16.28 9.88 -15.76
C ALA A 136 15.05 10.77 -15.46
N PHE A 137 13.89 10.16 -15.17
CA PHE A 137 12.69 10.89 -14.76
C PHE A 137 12.92 11.67 -13.46
N VAL A 138 13.48 11.01 -12.44
CA VAL A 138 13.79 11.64 -11.15
C VAL A 138 14.75 12.82 -11.31
N THR A 139 15.84 12.65 -12.07
CA THR A 139 16.81 13.72 -12.35
C THR A 139 16.15 14.91 -13.01
N LYS A 140 15.33 14.67 -14.04
CA LYS A 140 14.63 15.72 -14.78
C LYS A 140 13.66 16.50 -13.89
N VAL A 141 12.82 15.80 -13.13
CA VAL A 141 11.84 16.45 -12.23
C VAL A 141 12.54 17.23 -11.14
N ARG A 142 13.58 16.68 -10.48
CA ARG A 142 14.28 17.40 -9.40
C ARG A 142 15.03 18.63 -9.86
N ALA A 143 15.55 18.63 -11.08
CA ALA A 143 16.21 19.80 -11.66
C ALA A 143 15.25 20.99 -11.79
N ALA A 144 13.99 20.75 -12.15
CA ALA A 144 12.99 21.79 -12.30
C ALA A 144 12.16 22.05 -11.02
N LEU A 145 11.91 21.01 -10.23
CA LEU A 145 10.96 20.97 -9.11
C LEU A 145 11.58 20.27 -7.88
N PRO A 146 12.58 20.88 -7.22
CA PRO A 146 13.35 20.23 -6.14
C PRO A 146 12.51 19.87 -4.91
N MET A 147 11.37 20.53 -4.70
CA MET A 147 10.48 20.29 -3.56
C MET A 147 9.36 19.27 -3.84
N THR A 148 9.20 18.83 -5.09
CA THR A 148 8.16 17.88 -5.46
C THR A 148 8.50 16.48 -4.95
N LYS A 149 7.59 15.88 -4.19
CA LYS A 149 7.72 14.49 -3.73
C LYS A 149 7.44 13.54 -4.88
N ILE A 150 8.32 12.57 -5.11
CA ILE A 150 8.15 11.56 -6.16
C ILE A 150 7.93 10.19 -5.51
N ASN A 151 6.82 9.55 -5.86
CA ASN A 151 6.48 8.20 -5.42
C ASN A 151 6.32 7.30 -6.64
N TYR A 152 7.05 6.19 -6.67
CA TYR A 152 6.86 5.16 -7.69
C TYR A 152 5.81 4.15 -7.20
N LEU A 153 4.75 3.99 -7.98
CA LEU A 153 3.78 2.92 -7.83
C LEU A 153 4.34 1.68 -8.52
N CYS A 154 4.56 0.59 -7.77
CA CYS A 154 5.22 -0.61 -8.30
C CYS A 154 4.61 -1.09 -9.63
N ILE A 155 5.42 -1.74 -10.46
CA ILE A 155 4.94 -2.45 -11.64
C ILE A 155 4.01 -3.57 -11.16
N PRO A 156 2.73 -3.56 -11.56
CA PRO A 156 1.78 -4.58 -11.12
C PRO A 156 2.10 -5.93 -11.75
N THR A 157 1.54 -6.99 -11.16
CA THR A 157 1.31 -8.25 -11.88
C THR A 157 -0.07 -8.23 -12.55
N SER A 158 -0.29 -9.10 -13.52
CA SER A 158 -1.62 -9.39 -14.08
C SER A 158 -1.66 -10.80 -14.69
N PRO A 159 -2.84 -11.43 -14.79
CA PRO A 159 -2.93 -12.71 -15.48
C PRO A 159 -2.47 -12.64 -16.96
N ALA A 160 -2.71 -11.52 -17.65
CA ALA A 160 -2.29 -11.33 -19.04
C ALA A 160 -0.77 -11.22 -19.23
N ARG A 161 -0.03 -10.82 -18.19
CA ARG A 161 1.45 -10.65 -18.23
C ARG A 161 2.17 -11.53 -17.21
N TRP A 162 1.56 -12.66 -16.84
CA TRP A 162 2.12 -13.52 -15.80
C TRP A 162 3.49 -14.13 -16.18
N SER A 163 3.75 -14.36 -17.47
CA SER A 163 5.06 -14.82 -17.96
C SER A 163 6.20 -13.83 -17.70
N GLU A 164 5.88 -12.56 -17.42
CA GLU A 164 6.85 -11.47 -17.20
C GLU A 164 7.07 -11.18 -15.69
N VAL A 165 6.45 -11.97 -14.81
CA VAL A 165 6.37 -11.67 -13.37
C VAL A 165 7.74 -11.55 -12.70
N GLU A 166 8.72 -12.37 -13.08
CA GLU A 166 10.05 -12.32 -12.47
C GLU A 166 10.81 -11.06 -12.88
N GLN A 167 10.65 -10.59 -14.13
CA GLN A 167 11.20 -9.32 -14.56
C GLN A 167 10.53 -8.14 -13.83
N ALA A 168 9.22 -8.20 -13.63
CA ALA A 168 8.49 -7.20 -12.86
C ALA A 168 8.95 -7.15 -11.39
N LYS A 169 9.16 -8.31 -10.75
CA LYS A 169 9.72 -8.41 -9.39
C LYS A 169 11.13 -7.81 -9.32
N GLN A 170 12.01 -8.17 -10.26
CA GLN A 170 13.37 -7.64 -10.30
C GLN A 170 13.39 -6.12 -10.48
N ALA A 171 12.60 -5.59 -11.43
CA ALA A 171 12.52 -4.15 -11.67
C ALA A 171 11.95 -3.40 -10.45
N ASN A 172 10.92 -3.95 -9.81
CA ASN A 172 10.37 -3.42 -8.57
C ASN A 172 11.41 -3.39 -7.44
N GLN A 173 12.18 -4.47 -7.27
CA GLN A 173 13.23 -4.54 -6.26
C GLN A 173 14.32 -3.49 -6.49
N LEU A 174 14.80 -3.37 -7.72
CA LEU A 174 15.79 -2.36 -8.12
C LEU A 174 15.31 -0.93 -7.85
N ILE A 175 14.06 -0.63 -8.17
CA ILE A 175 13.46 0.69 -7.93
C ILE A 175 13.26 0.94 -6.43
N ALA A 176 12.83 -0.07 -5.68
CA ALA A 176 12.66 0.03 -4.23
C ALA A 176 14.00 0.29 -3.53
N ASP A 177 15.07 -0.42 -3.91
CA ASP A 177 16.41 -0.23 -3.36
C ASP A 177 16.98 1.14 -3.71
N TYR A 178 16.76 1.61 -4.94
CA TYR A 178 17.13 2.98 -5.34
C TYR A 178 16.37 4.03 -4.54
N ALA A 179 15.05 3.88 -4.37
CA ALA A 179 14.25 4.81 -3.58
C ALA A 179 14.66 4.83 -2.11
N LYS A 180 14.97 3.66 -1.54
CA LYS A 180 15.47 3.53 -0.17
C LYS A 180 16.84 4.19 0.01
N ALA A 181 17.78 3.99 -0.92
CA ALA A 181 19.10 4.60 -0.89
C ALA A 181 19.04 6.13 -1.04
N ASP A 182 18.09 6.63 -1.82
CA ASP A 182 17.84 8.06 -1.99
C ASP A 182 17.25 8.72 -0.73
N GLY A 183 16.35 8.03 -0.03
CA GLY A 183 15.75 8.50 1.24
C GLY A 183 14.65 9.55 1.11
N GLN A 184 14.44 10.15 -0.07
CA GLN A 184 13.35 11.09 -0.34
C GLN A 184 12.31 10.56 -1.34
N LEU A 185 12.68 9.58 -2.16
CA LEU A 185 11.77 8.88 -3.05
C LEU A 185 10.86 7.92 -2.26
N GLY A 186 9.59 7.88 -2.62
CA GLY A 186 8.66 6.85 -2.14
C GLY A 186 8.57 5.67 -3.11
N PHE A 187 8.41 4.46 -2.57
CA PHE A 187 8.05 3.27 -3.34
C PHE A 187 6.79 2.65 -2.73
N ILE A 188 5.68 2.68 -3.46
CA ILE A 188 4.39 2.15 -3.03
C ILE A 188 4.26 0.73 -3.59
N ASN A 189 4.42 -0.26 -2.71
CA ASN A 189 4.35 -1.67 -3.08
C ASN A 189 2.96 -2.25 -2.77
N TYR A 190 2.15 -2.40 -3.81
CA TYR A 190 0.88 -3.12 -3.75
C TYR A 190 0.94 -4.49 -4.44
N PHE A 191 2.11 -4.91 -4.94
CA PHE A 191 2.27 -6.15 -5.70
C PHE A 191 1.86 -7.41 -4.92
N PRO A 192 2.26 -7.60 -3.64
CA PRO A 192 1.83 -8.78 -2.87
C PRO A 192 0.32 -8.87 -2.74
N GLN A 193 -0.36 -7.72 -2.65
CA GLN A 193 -1.81 -7.65 -2.58
C GLN A 193 -2.47 -7.95 -3.92
N LEU A 194 -1.77 -8.14 -5.04
CA LEU A 194 -2.40 -8.57 -6.28
C LEU A 194 -2.45 -10.10 -6.40
N LEU A 195 -1.83 -10.83 -5.48
CA LEU A 195 -1.72 -12.28 -5.49
C LEU A 195 -2.71 -12.95 -4.52
N GLY A 196 -3.19 -14.12 -4.90
CA GLY A 196 -3.89 -15.05 -4.02
C GLY A 196 -2.90 -15.86 -3.18
N ASP A 197 -3.42 -16.68 -2.27
CA ASP A 197 -2.58 -17.57 -1.45
C ASP A 197 -1.89 -18.67 -2.27
N ASP A 198 -2.39 -18.95 -3.47
CA ASP A 198 -1.76 -19.82 -4.47
C ASP A 198 -0.58 -19.15 -5.21
N GLY A 199 -0.29 -17.88 -4.88
CA GLY A 199 0.73 -17.08 -5.52
C GLY A 199 0.36 -16.63 -6.94
N GLN A 200 -0.87 -16.86 -7.41
CA GLN A 200 -1.35 -16.42 -8.72
C GLN A 200 -2.06 -15.07 -8.64
N PRO A 201 -2.15 -14.31 -9.75
CA PRO A 201 -2.92 -13.08 -9.77
C PRO A 201 -4.40 -13.32 -9.46
N ARG A 202 -4.94 -12.51 -8.56
CA ARG A 202 -6.37 -12.54 -8.20
C ARG A 202 -7.22 -12.03 -9.36
N ALA A 203 -7.95 -12.92 -10.03
CA ALA A 203 -8.65 -12.60 -11.28
C ALA A 203 -9.68 -11.46 -11.14
N GLU A 204 -10.35 -11.35 -9.99
CA GLU A 204 -11.34 -10.32 -9.67
C GLU A 204 -10.76 -8.90 -9.57
N LEU A 205 -9.44 -8.79 -9.45
CA LEU A 205 -8.72 -7.51 -9.43
C LEU A 205 -8.47 -6.94 -10.84
N PHE A 206 -8.84 -7.66 -11.88
CA PHE A 206 -8.65 -7.24 -13.26
C PHE A 206 -9.98 -7.18 -14.01
N VAL A 207 -10.07 -6.30 -14.99
CA VAL A 207 -11.19 -6.29 -15.94
C VAL A 207 -11.05 -7.43 -16.96
N ALA A 208 -11.99 -7.55 -17.89
CA ALA A 208 -12.08 -8.68 -18.83
C ALA A 208 -10.80 -8.95 -19.65
N ASP A 209 -9.96 -7.92 -19.88
CA ASP A 209 -8.68 -8.07 -20.59
C ASP A 209 -7.57 -8.72 -19.75
N LYS A 210 -7.81 -8.97 -18.46
CA LYS A 210 -6.87 -9.58 -17.51
C LYS A 210 -5.56 -8.79 -17.36
N LEU A 211 -5.54 -7.51 -17.73
CA LEU A 211 -4.38 -6.63 -17.67
C LEU A 211 -4.65 -5.41 -16.80
N HIS A 212 -5.79 -4.74 -17.00
CA HIS A 212 -6.11 -3.49 -16.32
C HIS A 212 -6.91 -3.72 -15.05
N PHE A 213 -6.72 -2.83 -14.09
CA PHE A 213 -7.36 -2.90 -12.78
C PHE A 213 -8.88 -2.76 -12.83
N SER A 214 -9.56 -3.61 -12.06
CA SER A 214 -10.94 -3.39 -11.64
C SER A 214 -11.00 -2.34 -10.52
N GLU A 215 -12.21 -1.90 -10.14
CA GLU A 215 -12.38 -1.00 -8.98
C GLU A 215 -11.90 -1.64 -7.67
N ALA A 216 -11.98 -2.97 -7.54
CA ALA A 216 -11.44 -3.67 -6.37
C ALA A 216 -9.90 -3.58 -6.32
N ALA A 217 -9.20 -3.63 -7.45
CA ALA A 217 -7.76 -3.36 -7.47
C ALA A 217 -7.45 -1.90 -7.13
N TYR A 218 -8.24 -0.95 -7.62
CA TYR A 218 -8.06 0.45 -7.21
C TYR A 218 -8.29 0.67 -5.71
N ASP A 219 -9.13 -0.13 -5.03
CA ASP A 219 -9.25 -0.10 -3.56
C ASP A 219 -7.92 -0.43 -2.89
N ILE A 220 -7.24 -1.48 -3.37
CA ILE A 220 -5.92 -1.90 -2.90
C ILE A 220 -4.89 -0.79 -3.13
N VAL A 221 -4.79 -0.29 -4.37
CA VAL A 221 -3.81 0.76 -4.71
C VAL A 221 -4.07 2.03 -3.89
N THR A 222 -5.33 2.42 -3.71
CA THR A 222 -5.71 3.55 -2.85
C THR A 222 -5.25 3.32 -1.41
N SER A 223 -5.53 2.14 -0.86
CA SER A 223 -5.15 1.75 0.50
C SER A 223 -3.63 1.77 0.68
N CYS A 224 -2.87 1.25 -0.30
CA CYS A 224 -1.41 1.29 -0.34
C CYS A 224 -0.86 2.71 -0.34
N ILE A 225 -1.44 3.61 -1.13
CA ILE A 225 -1.04 5.02 -1.14
C ILE A 225 -1.34 5.71 0.20
N LYS A 226 -2.56 5.55 0.73
CA LYS A 226 -2.99 6.24 1.96
C LYS A 226 -2.19 5.81 3.20
N TRP A 227 -1.88 4.51 3.29
CA TRP A 227 -1.36 3.92 4.52
C TRP A 227 0.11 3.55 4.48
N GLN A 228 0.83 3.82 3.37
CA GLN A 228 2.26 3.54 3.23
C GLN A 228 3.06 4.00 4.46
N GLY A 229 2.93 5.27 4.86
CA GLY A 229 3.69 5.82 5.98
C GLY A 229 3.41 5.12 7.32
N ALA A 230 2.17 4.68 7.56
CA ALA A 230 1.83 3.92 8.76
C ALA A 230 2.51 2.53 8.73
N MET A 231 2.45 1.87 7.58
CA MET A 231 3.04 0.55 7.41
C MET A 231 4.58 0.57 7.47
N ASP A 232 5.21 1.62 6.96
CA ASP A 232 6.66 1.84 7.11
C ASP A 232 7.04 2.12 8.56
N GLY A 233 6.20 2.88 9.27
CA GLY A 233 6.32 3.07 10.71
C GLY A 233 6.28 1.74 11.48
N PHE A 234 5.35 0.85 11.16
CA PHE A 234 5.29 -0.48 11.79
C PHE A 234 6.45 -1.38 11.40
N ALA A 235 6.89 -1.36 10.14
CA ALA A 235 8.06 -2.11 9.71
C ALA A 235 9.32 -1.66 10.46
N LYS A 236 9.51 -0.35 10.62
CA LYS A 236 10.61 0.22 11.41
C LYS A 236 10.52 -0.19 12.88
N GLN A 237 9.32 -0.14 13.48
CA GLN A 237 9.12 -0.60 14.86
C GLN A 237 9.49 -2.08 15.02
N ASN A 238 9.04 -2.95 14.10
CA ASN A 238 9.34 -4.38 14.13
C ASN A 238 10.83 -4.67 13.92
N ALA A 239 11.54 -3.86 13.14
CA ALA A 239 12.98 -3.99 12.94
C ALA A 239 13.79 -3.55 14.17
N MET A 240 13.31 -2.52 14.89
CA MET A 240 13.94 -2.07 16.14
C MET A 240 13.63 -3.00 17.32
N ASN A 241 12.41 -3.55 17.36
CA ASN A 241 11.95 -4.47 18.39
C ASN A 241 11.18 -5.61 17.74
N ALA A 242 11.70 -6.84 17.86
CA ALA A 242 11.05 -8.01 17.27
C ALA A 242 9.57 -8.12 17.73
N PRO A 243 8.62 -8.41 16.82
CA PRO A 243 7.22 -8.62 17.17
C PRO A 243 7.05 -9.63 18.31
N VAL A 244 6.33 -9.24 19.36
CA VAL A 244 6.06 -10.12 20.51
C VAL A 244 5.00 -11.14 20.13
N LYS A 245 5.34 -12.43 20.22
CA LYS A 245 4.43 -13.52 19.90
C LYS A 245 3.44 -13.84 21.02
N GLY A 246 2.24 -14.31 20.66
CA GLY A 246 1.22 -14.79 21.61
C GLY A 246 0.56 -13.71 22.48
N GLY A 247 0.84 -12.43 22.19
CA GLY A 247 0.22 -11.28 22.86
C GLY A 247 -1.18 -10.95 22.32
N ILE A 248 -1.63 -9.73 22.59
CA ILE A 248 -2.89 -9.17 22.12
C ILE A 248 -2.59 -8.03 21.14
N VAL A 249 -3.09 -8.12 19.91
CA VAL A 249 -2.91 -7.06 18.91
C VAL A 249 -4.20 -6.25 18.81
N PHE A 250 -4.12 -4.95 19.06
CA PHE A 250 -5.21 -4.01 18.80
C PHE A 250 -5.04 -3.45 17.38
N VAL A 251 -6.01 -3.71 16.50
CA VAL A 251 -6.03 -3.24 15.11
C VAL A 251 -7.26 -2.39 14.89
N GLY A 252 -7.12 -1.35 14.07
CA GLY A 252 -8.26 -0.55 13.66
C GLY A 252 -7.89 0.89 13.35
N SER A 253 -8.89 1.75 13.43
CA SER A 253 -8.75 3.14 13.00
C SER A 253 -8.21 4.10 14.07
N SER A 254 -8.49 5.39 13.92
CA SER A 254 -7.98 6.47 14.76
C SER A 254 -8.27 6.31 16.24
N SER A 255 -9.39 5.68 16.65
CA SER A 255 -9.64 5.38 18.06
C SER A 255 -8.63 4.39 18.64
N ILE A 256 -8.16 3.42 17.86
CA ILE A 256 -7.07 2.54 18.30
C ILE A 256 -5.77 3.33 18.33
N VAL A 257 -5.44 4.08 17.28
CA VAL A 257 -4.23 4.93 17.23
C VAL A 257 -4.12 5.88 18.42
N ARG A 258 -5.25 6.47 18.83
CA ARG A 258 -5.34 7.50 19.87
C ARG A 258 -5.47 6.93 21.28
N TRP A 259 -5.59 5.60 21.45
CA TRP A 259 -5.54 4.97 22.77
C TRP A 259 -4.10 4.93 23.29
N LYS A 260 -3.56 6.10 23.64
CA LYS A 260 -2.16 6.27 24.05
C LYS A 260 -1.84 5.58 25.38
N SER A 261 -2.85 5.43 26.24
CA SER A 261 -2.77 4.73 27.53
C SER A 261 -2.92 3.20 27.42
N LEU A 262 -3.03 2.61 26.22
CA LEU A 262 -3.42 1.21 26.05
C LEU A 262 -2.59 0.22 26.90
N ALA A 263 -1.26 0.40 26.96
CA ALA A 263 -0.39 -0.46 27.76
C ALA A 263 -0.51 -0.20 29.27
N GLN A 264 -0.78 1.04 29.67
CA GLN A 264 -1.04 1.44 31.05
C GLN A 264 -2.43 0.99 31.53
N ASP A 265 -3.39 0.87 30.59
CA ASP A 265 -4.75 0.44 30.89
C ASP A 265 -4.86 -1.07 31.10
N PHE A 266 -3.94 -1.85 30.52
CA PHE A 266 -3.91 -3.31 30.62
C PHE A 266 -2.50 -3.83 30.94
N PRO A 267 -1.89 -3.43 32.07
CA PRO A 267 -0.50 -3.76 32.41
C PRO A 267 -0.25 -5.27 32.60
N GLU A 268 -1.29 -6.04 32.90
CA GLU A 268 -1.27 -7.50 33.02
C GLU A 268 -1.23 -8.22 31.67
N HIS A 269 -1.41 -7.50 30.56
CA HIS A 269 -1.49 -8.05 29.22
C HIS A 269 -0.37 -7.54 28.31
N LYS A 270 0.18 -8.43 27.51
CA LYS A 270 1.12 -8.07 26.43
C LYS A 270 0.35 -7.51 25.24
N VAL A 271 0.00 -6.23 25.31
CA VAL A 271 -0.76 -5.53 24.26
C VAL A 271 0.17 -4.81 23.28
N VAL A 272 -0.22 -4.79 22.00
CA VAL A 272 0.44 -3.97 20.99
C VAL A 272 -0.59 -3.20 20.17
N ASN A 273 -0.32 -1.91 19.97
CA ASN A 273 -1.14 -1.04 19.15
C ASN A 273 -0.67 -1.09 17.69
N ARG A 274 -1.56 -1.54 16.81
CA ARG A 274 -1.38 -1.59 15.36
C ARG A 274 -2.53 -0.88 14.64
N GLY A 275 -3.10 0.13 15.29
CA GLY A 275 -4.07 1.03 14.66
C GLY A 275 -3.39 2.00 13.70
N PHE A 276 -4.07 2.36 12.61
CA PHE A 276 -3.61 3.35 11.64
C PHE A 276 -4.77 4.25 11.22
N GLY A 277 -4.59 5.57 11.37
CA GLY A 277 -5.71 6.48 11.61
C GLY A 277 -6.50 6.85 10.37
N GLY A 278 -7.80 6.62 10.38
CA GLY A 278 -8.68 6.85 9.21
C GLY A 278 -8.92 5.59 8.39
N SER A 279 -8.30 4.46 8.75
CA SER A 279 -8.57 3.15 8.16
C SER A 279 -10.01 2.70 8.37
N ASP A 280 -10.45 1.78 7.51
CA ASP A 280 -11.69 1.04 7.70
C ASP A 280 -11.46 -0.49 7.70
N MET A 281 -12.56 -1.25 7.66
CA MET A 281 -12.53 -2.72 7.70
C MET A 281 -11.74 -3.33 6.53
N PHE A 282 -11.85 -2.78 5.32
CA PHE A 282 -11.08 -3.24 4.16
C PHE A 282 -9.59 -3.10 4.39
N ASP A 283 -9.14 -1.98 4.97
CA ASP A 283 -7.71 -1.79 5.19
C ASP A 283 -7.14 -2.79 6.21
N SER A 284 -7.94 -3.16 7.21
CA SER A 284 -7.55 -4.19 8.19
C SER A 284 -7.38 -5.56 7.53
N VAL A 285 -8.19 -5.88 6.51
CA VAL A 285 -8.01 -7.06 5.65
C VAL A 285 -6.75 -6.91 4.80
N ASN A 286 -6.61 -5.78 4.09
CA ASN A 286 -5.53 -5.53 3.14
C ASN A 286 -4.13 -5.56 3.78
N TYR A 287 -4.03 -5.23 5.07
CA TYR A 287 -2.78 -5.21 5.81
C TYR A 287 -2.64 -6.29 6.87
N PHE A 288 -3.52 -7.29 6.90
CA PHE A 288 -3.49 -8.38 7.88
C PHE A 288 -2.09 -8.98 8.06
N ASP A 289 -1.43 -9.31 6.95
CA ASP A 289 -0.09 -9.91 6.93
C ASP A 289 1.02 -8.99 7.46
N ARG A 290 0.81 -7.67 7.46
CA ARG A 290 1.78 -6.68 7.97
C ARG A 290 1.51 -6.26 9.41
N VAL A 291 0.24 -6.20 9.81
CA VAL A 291 -0.16 -5.62 11.11
C VAL A 291 -0.51 -6.67 12.17
N VAL A 292 -0.99 -7.84 11.76
CA VAL A 292 -1.40 -8.93 12.66
C VAL A 292 -0.41 -10.07 12.64
N LEU A 293 -0.18 -10.65 11.45
CA LEU A 293 0.53 -11.92 11.29
C LEU A 293 1.93 -11.97 11.93
N PRO A 294 2.76 -10.90 11.90
CA PRO A 294 4.09 -10.93 12.51
C PRO A 294 4.06 -11.19 14.03
N HIS A 295 2.95 -10.83 14.70
CA HIS A 295 2.79 -10.98 16.14
C HIS A 295 2.19 -12.33 16.55
N GLN A 296 1.65 -13.12 15.62
CA GLN A 296 1.00 -14.41 15.93
C GLN A 296 0.20 -14.37 17.26
N PRO A 297 -0.74 -13.42 17.40
CA PRO A 297 -1.35 -13.11 18.69
C PRO A 297 -2.24 -14.25 19.19
N ARG A 298 -2.49 -14.32 20.51
CA ARG A 298 -3.57 -15.18 21.03
C ARG A 298 -4.96 -14.56 20.84
N LEU A 299 -5.01 -13.22 20.77
CA LEU A 299 -6.22 -12.43 20.63
C LEU A 299 -5.97 -11.22 19.73
N ILE A 300 -6.89 -11.00 18.78
CA ILE A 300 -6.98 -9.76 18.01
C ILE A 300 -8.14 -8.96 18.58
N VAL A 301 -7.88 -7.72 19.01
CA VAL A 301 -8.94 -6.75 19.32
C VAL A 301 -9.09 -5.82 18.12
N LEU A 302 -10.17 -6.01 17.38
CA LEU A 302 -10.42 -5.30 16.13
C LEU A 302 -11.43 -4.17 16.37
N TYR A 303 -11.11 -2.96 15.94
CA TYR A 303 -12.07 -1.87 15.82
C TYR A 303 -12.22 -1.46 14.34
N PRO A 304 -13.32 -1.84 13.67
CA PRO A 304 -13.51 -1.57 12.24
C PRO A 304 -13.67 -0.08 11.95
N GLY A 305 -14.10 0.70 12.95
CA GLY A 305 -14.33 2.15 12.83
C GLY A 305 -15.55 2.51 11.98
N GLY A 306 -15.96 3.78 12.07
CA GLY A 306 -17.07 4.33 11.28
C GLY A 306 -16.65 4.95 9.94
N ASN A 307 -15.39 4.79 9.51
CA ASN A 307 -14.89 5.47 8.31
C ASN A 307 -15.45 4.90 7.01
N GLY A 308 -15.66 3.58 6.94
CA GLY A 308 -16.28 2.93 5.79
C GLY A 308 -17.69 3.49 5.53
N ILE A 309 -18.54 3.51 6.58
CA ILE A 309 -19.88 4.11 6.52
C ILE A 309 -19.81 5.59 6.11
N ASN A 310 -18.90 6.36 6.73
CA ASN A 310 -18.71 7.77 6.38
C ASN A 310 -18.22 7.99 4.94
N ALA A 311 -17.52 7.02 4.36
CA ALA A 311 -17.10 7.01 2.96
C ALA A 311 -18.18 6.49 2.01
N GLY A 312 -19.37 6.15 2.52
CA GLY A 312 -20.52 5.68 1.73
C GLY A 312 -20.62 4.17 1.56
N LYS A 313 -19.80 3.36 2.25
CA LYS A 313 -19.99 1.90 2.27
C LYS A 313 -21.31 1.56 2.97
N THR A 314 -22.01 0.56 2.43
CA THR A 314 -23.22 0.04 3.07
C THR A 314 -22.85 -0.88 4.25
N PRO A 315 -23.76 -1.09 5.23
CA PRO A 315 -23.57 -2.07 6.29
C PRO A 315 -23.22 -3.49 5.79
N GLU A 316 -23.81 -3.92 4.67
CA GLU A 316 -23.54 -5.21 4.03
C GLU A 316 -22.10 -5.30 3.52
N ARG A 317 -21.58 -4.20 2.97
CA ARG A 317 -20.17 -4.15 2.54
C ARG A 317 -19.23 -4.27 3.73
N VAL A 318 -19.53 -3.59 4.84
CA VAL A 318 -18.74 -3.69 6.07
C VAL A 318 -18.79 -5.11 6.63
N GLU A 319 -19.95 -5.77 6.63
CA GLU A 319 -20.11 -7.16 7.01
C GLU A 319 -19.27 -8.11 6.13
N ALA A 320 -19.29 -7.93 4.81
CA ALA A 320 -18.50 -8.73 3.87
C ALA A 320 -16.98 -8.58 4.11
N GLU A 321 -16.52 -7.36 4.40
CA GLU A 321 -15.12 -7.09 4.74
C GLU A 321 -14.75 -7.72 6.10
N PHE A 322 -15.64 -7.69 7.09
CA PHE A 322 -15.44 -8.39 8.37
C PHE A 322 -15.35 -9.92 8.18
N LYS A 323 -16.23 -10.49 7.35
CA LYS A 323 -16.17 -11.92 6.98
C LYS A 323 -14.85 -12.28 6.29
N SER A 324 -14.32 -11.39 5.45
CA SER A 324 -13.02 -11.58 4.81
C SER A 324 -11.87 -11.58 5.84
N PHE A 325 -11.92 -10.70 6.83
CA PHE A 325 -10.95 -10.70 7.94
C PHE A 325 -11.06 -11.96 8.79
N ALA A 326 -12.27 -12.38 9.14
CA ALA A 326 -12.52 -13.62 9.87
C ALA A 326 -11.98 -14.85 9.12
N ALA A 327 -12.15 -14.89 7.79
CA ALA A 327 -11.58 -15.96 6.97
C ALA A 327 -10.04 -15.96 7.01
N LEU A 328 -9.39 -14.80 6.92
CA LEU A 328 -7.93 -14.69 7.06
C LEU A 328 -7.43 -15.17 8.43
N VAL A 329 -8.14 -14.84 9.51
CA VAL A 329 -7.79 -15.33 10.85
C VAL A 329 -7.89 -16.85 10.91
N LYS A 330 -9.00 -17.44 10.45
CA LYS A 330 -9.18 -18.90 10.44
C LYS A 330 -8.10 -19.62 9.63
N GLN A 331 -7.74 -19.05 8.48
CA GLN A 331 -6.77 -19.64 7.57
C GLN A 331 -5.34 -19.53 8.10
N LYS A 332 -4.91 -18.33 8.50
CA LYS A 332 -3.50 -18.04 8.83
C LYS A 332 -3.18 -18.16 10.32
N LEU A 333 -4.20 -18.07 11.18
CA LEU A 333 -4.10 -18.01 12.63
C LEU A 333 -5.24 -18.79 13.33
N PRO A 334 -5.45 -20.10 13.04
CA PRO A 334 -6.61 -20.86 13.50
C PRO A 334 -6.79 -20.94 15.03
N GLY A 335 -5.72 -20.72 15.81
CA GLY A 335 -5.78 -20.67 17.28
C GLY A 335 -6.05 -19.28 17.88
N THR A 336 -6.18 -18.24 17.05
CA THR A 336 -6.33 -16.85 17.49
C THR A 336 -7.80 -16.49 17.67
N ARG A 337 -8.16 -15.96 18.84
CA ARG A 337 -9.49 -15.38 19.07
C ARG A 337 -9.58 -13.99 18.45
N VAL A 338 -10.78 -13.57 18.05
CA VAL A 338 -11.03 -12.18 17.63
C VAL A 338 -12.11 -11.58 18.51
N ALA A 339 -11.87 -10.41 19.07
CA ALA A 339 -12.89 -9.60 19.72
C ALA A 339 -13.08 -8.31 18.94
N CYS A 340 -14.24 -8.18 18.29
CA CYS A 340 -14.58 -7.00 17.49
C CYS A 340 -15.31 -5.97 18.35
N ILE A 341 -14.73 -4.79 18.54
CA ILE A 341 -15.37 -3.64 19.16
C ILE A 341 -16.41 -3.09 18.19
N SER A 342 -17.64 -2.86 18.67
CA SER A 342 -18.69 -2.21 17.88
C SER A 342 -18.24 -0.85 17.36
N ILE A 343 -18.68 -0.46 16.17
CA ILE A 343 -18.55 0.91 15.69
C ILE A 343 -19.23 1.84 16.71
N ALA A 344 -18.47 2.80 17.25
CA ALA A 344 -18.95 3.71 18.27
C ALA A 344 -19.85 4.81 17.70
N GLY A 345 -20.89 5.19 18.45
CA GLY A 345 -21.66 6.40 18.19
C GLY A 345 -20.85 7.65 18.56
N ASN A 346 -21.00 8.72 17.77
CA ASN A 346 -20.32 10.00 18.01
C ASN A 346 -21.16 11.17 17.46
N PRO A 347 -21.09 12.38 18.06
CA PRO A 347 -21.92 13.50 17.60
C PRO A 347 -21.60 13.95 16.17
N ALA A 348 -20.33 13.97 15.76
CA ALA A 348 -19.90 14.46 14.45
C ALA A 348 -20.52 13.69 13.27
N ARG A 349 -20.84 12.41 13.44
CA ARG A 349 -21.41 11.53 12.40
C ARG A 349 -22.78 10.96 12.78
N TRP A 350 -23.49 11.58 13.71
CA TRP A 350 -24.75 11.04 14.24
C TRP A 350 -25.83 10.82 13.16
N LYS A 351 -25.80 11.60 12.08
CA LYS A 351 -26.69 11.40 10.91
C LYS A 351 -26.58 10.01 10.26
N GLN A 352 -25.49 9.28 10.51
CA GLN A 352 -25.21 7.94 9.97
C GLN A 352 -25.55 6.82 10.97
N VAL A 353 -26.16 7.14 12.13
CA VAL A 353 -26.31 6.22 13.25
C VAL A 353 -27.06 4.93 12.89
N ASP A 354 -28.07 4.99 12.03
CA ASP A 354 -28.84 3.79 11.68
C ASP A 354 -28.01 2.82 10.82
N GLN A 355 -27.16 3.33 9.94
CA GLN A 355 -26.19 2.51 9.22
C GLN A 355 -25.14 1.91 10.17
N VAL A 356 -24.70 2.68 11.18
CA VAL A 356 -23.78 2.19 12.22
C VAL A 356 -24.42 1.07 13.05
N ARG A 357 -25.66 1.25 13.51
CA ARG A 357 -26.42 0.24 14.24
C ARG A 357 -26.58 -1.02 13.39
N GLU A 358 -26.92 -0.86 12.12
CA GLU A 358 -27.08 -1.99 11.22
C GLU A 358 -25.78 -2.76 11.00
N ALA A 359 -24.67 -2.07 10.75
CA ALA A 359 -23.37 -2.69 10.61
C ALA A 359 -22.96 -3.43 11.89
N ASN A 360 -23.22 -2.84 13.06
CA ASN A 360 -22.97 -3.47 14.35
C ASN A 360 -23.80 -4.75 14.54
N ARG A 361 -25.10 -4.74 14.23
CA ARG A 361 -25.95 -5.94 14.31
C ARG A 361 -25.45 -7.07 13.41
N ARG A 362 -25.04 -6.72 12.18
CA ARG A 362 -24.51 -7.69 11.21
C ARG A 362 -23.21 -8.32 11.67
N ILE A 363 -22.26 -7.51 12.14
CA ILE A 363 -20.99 -8.00 12.71
C ILE A 363 -21.25 -8.86 13.94
N GLU A 364 -22.13 -8.42 14.85
CA GLU A 364 -22.50 -9.18 16.04
C GLU A 364 -23.07 -10.56 15.67
N ALA A 365 -23.93 -10.63 14.65
CA ALA A 365 -24.48 -11.90 14.17
C ALA A 365 -23.38 -12.85 13.64
N VAL A 366 -22.37 -12.32 12.92
CA VAL A 366 -21.21 -13.11 12.49
C VAL A 366 -20.40 -13.60 13.69
N CYS A 367 -20.16 -12.76 14.70
CA CYS A 367 -19.44 -13.17 15.91
C CYS A 367 -20.21 -14.25 16.70
N LYS A 368 -21.53 -14.13 16.84
CA LYS A 368 -22.35 -15.12 17.57
C LYS A 368 -22.39 -16.49 16.91
N ALA A 369 -22.15 -16.56 15.60
CA ALA A 369 -22.15 -17.82 14.85
C ALA A 369 -20.88 -18.66 15.07
N ASP A 370 -19.83 -18.12 15.71
CA ASP A 370 -18.54 -18.80 15.86
C ASP A 370 -17.87 -18.49 17.22
N PRO A 371 -17.59 -19.50 18.07
CA PRO A 371 -16.98 -19.27 19.38
C PRO A 371 -15.56 -18.69 19.34
N GLN A 372 -14.88 -18.69 18.19
CA GLN A 372 -13.60 -18.00 18.00
C GLN A 372 -13.76 -16.47 18.06
N PHE A 373 -14.97 -15.97 17.83
CA PHE A 373 -15.25 -14.55 17.68
C PHE A 373 -16.14 -14.03 18.82
N ALA A 374 -15.82 -12.81 19.29
CA ALA A 374 -16.60 -12.09 20.27
C ALA A 374 -16.97 -10.70 19.74
N PHE A 375 -18.13 -10.20 20.14
CA PHE A 375 -18.54 -8.83 19.87
C PHE A 375 -18.54 -8.01 21.16
N ILE A 376 -17.73 -6.95 21.20
CA ILE A 376 -17.62 -6.04 22.33
C ILE A 376 -18.48 -4.81 22.02
N ASN A 377 -19.70 -4.76 22.56
CA ASN A 377 -20.63 -3.68 22.26
C ASN A 377 -20.40 -2.46 23.15
N VAL A 378 -19.54 -1.53 22.72
CA VAL A 378 -19.29 -0.26 23.42
C VAL A 378 -20.36 0.80 23.15
N PHE A 379 -21.12 0.67 22.05
CA PHE A 379 -22.10 1.67 21.62
C PHE A 379 -23.07 2.14 22.74
N PRO A 380 -23.78 1.25 23.46
CA PRO A 380 -24.74 1.70 24.49
C PRO A 380 -24.06 2.41 25.66
N HIS A 381 -22.84 2.02 26.03
CA HIS A 381 -22.09 2.63 27.12
C HIS A 381 -21.67 4.08 26.83
N MET A 382 -21.63 4.44 25.55
CA MET A 382 -21.28 5.78 25.10
C MET A 382 -22.49 6.72 24.98
N MET A 383 -23.72 6.25 25.24
CA MET A 383 -24.95 7.03 25.11
C MET A 383 -25.34 7.71 26.42
N GLY A 384 -25.91 8.91 26.32
CA GLY A 384 -26.60 9.61 27.40
C GLY A 384 -28.02 9.08 27.62
N PRO A 385 -28.70 9.57 28.67
CA PRO A 385 -30.10 9.21 28.96
C PRO A 385 -31.08 9.56 27.84
N ASP A 386 -30.73 10.53 27.00
CA ASP A 386 -31.50 10.98 25.83
C ASP A 386 -31.32 10.09 24.59
N GLY A 387 -30.50 9.04 24.69
CA GLY A 387 -30.21 8.12 23.59
C GLY A 387 -29.23 8.69 22.54
N THR A 388 -28.58 9.82 22.82
CA THR A 388 -27.53 10.41 21.97
C THR A 388 -26.14 10.21 22.59
N PRO A 389 -25.03 10.39 21.85
CA PRO A 389 -23.70 10.21 22.43
C PRO A 389 -23.43 11.21 23.56
N LYS A 390 -22.84 10.75 24.68
CA LYS A 390 -22.39 11.63 25.77
C LYS A 390 -21.42 12.67 25.18
N PRO A 391 -21.68 13.98 25.24
CA PRO A 391 -20.80 14.95 24.58
C PRO A 391 -19.44 15.09 25.27
N ASP A 392 -19.38 14.88 26.60
CA ASP A 392 -18.18 15.11 27.41
C ASP A 392 -17.12 13.98 27.34
N ILE A 393 -17.36 12.92 26.56
CA ILE A 393 -16.40 11.83 26.33
C ILE A 393 -15.60 11.99 25.03
N PHE A 394 -15.85 13.06 24.26
CA PHE A 394 -15.15 13.37 23.02
C PHE A 394 -14.24 14.58 23.18
N VAL A 395 -13.25 14.71 22.28
CA VAL A 395 -12.51 15.96 22.09
C VAL A 395 -13.30 16.93 21.20
N GLU A 396 -12.77 18.12 20.96
CA GLU A 396 -13.40 19.20 20.19
C GLU A 396 -13.94 18.79 18.80
N ASP A 397 -13.35 17.76 18.18
CA ASP A 397 -13.78 17.25 16.88
C ASP A 397 -15.11 16.46 16.92
N ASN A 398 -15.67 16.22 18.12
CA ASN A 398 -16.92 15.50 18.34
C ASN A 398 -16.94 14.09 17.71
N LEU A 399 -15.77 13.50 17.47
CA LEU A 399 -15.61 12.21 16.81
C LEU A 399 -14.73 11.27 17.64
N HIS A 400 -13.60 11.77 18.11
CA HIS A 400 -12.61 10.97 18.81
C HIS A 400 -12.70 11.16 20.32
N MET A 401 -12.45 10.08 21.05
CA MET A 401 -12.58 10.06 22.49
C MET A 401 -11.47 10.86 23.19
N ASN A 402 -11.83 11.46 24.32
CA ASN A 402 -10.91 11.93 25.33
C ASN A 402 -10.66 10.82 26.39
N GLU A 403 -10.01 11.16 27.50
CA GLU A 403 -9.71 10.20 28.59
C GLU A 403 -10.96 9.53 29.17
N LYS A 404 -12.06 10.26 29.34
CA LYS A 404 -13.33 9.70 29.85
C LYS A 404 -13.92 8.67 28.89
N GLY A 405 -13.83 8.91 27.58
CA GLY A 405 -14.28 7.94 26.58
C GLY A 405 -13.43 6.67 26.58
N TYR A 406 -12.12 6.80 26.72
CA TYR A 406 -11.24 5.63 26.86
C TYR A 406 -11.44 4.87 28.17
N ALA A 407 -11.82 5.55 29.26
CA ALA A 407 -12.18 4.88 30.51
C ALA A 407 -13.38 3.93 30.31
N ILE A 408 -14.40 4.36 29.56
CA ILE A 408 -15.54 3.49 29.18
C ILE A 408 -15.04 2.29 28.36
N TRP A 409 -14.20 2.54 27.35
CA TRP A 409 -13.67 1.44 26.51
C TRP A 409 -12.82 0.47 27.33
N LYS A 410 -12.01 0.95 28.26
CA LYS A 410 -11.21 0.12 29.17
C LYS A 410 -12.08 -0.86 29.95
N GLU A 411 -13.14 -0.35 30.58
CA GLU A 411 -14.06 -1.17 31.38
C GLU A 411 -14.79 -2.22 30.54
N VAL A 412 -15.24 -1.85 29.34
CA VAL A 412 -16.02 -2.76 28.47
C VAL A 412 -15.12 -3.77 27.74
N VAL A 413 -13.91 -3.38 27.34
CA VAL A 413 -12.98 -4.23 26.60
C VAL A 413 -12.21 -5.19 27.51
N GLY A 414 -11.81 -4.73 28.71
CA GLY A 414 -10.95 -5.49 29.64
C GLY A 414 -11.38 -6.94 29.91
N PRO A 415 -12.68 -7.23 30.17
CA PRO A 415 -13.15 -8.59 30.41
C PRO A 415 -12.86 -9.58 29.27
N PHE A 416 -12.74 -9.10 28.03
CA PHE A 416 -12.48 -9.95 26.85
C PHE A 416 -11.00 -10.26 26.64
N LEU A 417 -10.09 -9.60 27.37
CA LEU A 417 -8.65 -9.78 27.22
C LEU A 417 -8.11 -11.01 27.95
N LYS A 418 -8.93 -11.67 28.77
CA LYS A 418 -8.54 -12.85 29.56
C LYS A 418 -8.36 -14.08 28.67
#